data_AF-A0A3D5E3H4-F1
#
_entry.id   AF-A0A3D5E3H4-F1
#
_cell.length_a   1.000
_cell.length_b   1.000
_cell.length_c   1.000
_cell.angle_alpha   90.00
_cell.angle_beta   90.00
_cell.angle_gamma   90.00
#
_symmetry.space_group_name_H-M   'P 1'
#
loop_
_entity.id
_entity.type
_entity.pdbx_description
1 polymer ?
#
loop_
_entity_poly.entity_id
_entity_poly.type
_entity_poly.pdbx_seq_one_letter_code
_entity_poly.pdbx_strand_id
1 'polypeptide(L)'
;MITPPGHDQITLTAPEGRHLCNDRQHRNLGRLAEAIVTFGQLGIPGTPREAFWPECWGRSYPMCGLCWKATREIAQQARPHLAIQDATQSSGSVTSRV
;
A
#
# COMPACT_ATOMS: atom_id res chain seq x y z
N MET A 1 -4.53 -9.75 -12.86
CA MET A 1 -4.42 -10.42 -11.54
C MET A 1 -3.35 -9.69 -10.76
N ILE A 2 -3.64 -9.23 -9.53
CA ILE A 2 -2.64 -8.60 -8.67
C ILE A 2 -1.92 -9.72 -7.92
N THR A 3 -0.62 -9.88 -8.15
CA THR A 3 0.20 -10.82 -7.39
C THR A 3 0.39 -10.27 -5.98
N PRO A 4 0.25 -11.09 -4.92
CA PRO A 4 0.59 -10.66 -3.56
C PRO A 4 2.02 -10.11 -3.51
N PRO A 5 2.26 -9.01 -2.78
CA PRO A 5 3.60 -8.43 -2.67
C PRO A 5 4.56 -9.39 -1.97
N GLY A 6 5.77 -9.52 -2.52
CA GLY A 6 6.85 -10.34 -1.98
C GLY A 6 7.74 -9.62 -0.97
N HIS A 7 9.01 -10.00 -0.92
CA HIS A 7 9.99 -9.36 -0.04
C HIS A 7 10.29 -7.92 -0.49
N ASP A 8 10.37 -7.00 0.48
CA ASP A 8 10.61 -5.57 0.24
C ASP A 8 9.70 -4.98 -0.84
N GLN A 9 8.44 -5.37 -0.80
CA GLN A 9 7.47 -4.92 -1.78
C GLN A 9 6.24 -4.33 -1.10
N ILE A 10 5.75 -3.21 -1.64
CA ILE A 10 4.42 -2.68 -1.38
C ILE A 10 3.69 -2.61 -2.71
N THR A 11 2.43 -3.03 -2.74
CA THR A 11 1.55 -2.85 -3.89
C THR A 11 0.44 -1.85 -3.56
N LEU A 12 0.10 -1.02 -4.54
CA LEU A 12 -1.00 -0.08 -4.48
C LEU A 12 -2.04 -0.44 -5.52
N THR A 13 -3.29 -0.44 -5.10
CA THR A 13 -4.44 -0.60 -5.99
C THR A 13 -5.45 0.50 -5.73
N ALA A 14 -6.29 0.78 -6.72
CA ALA A 14 -7.44 1.64 -6.50
C ALA A 14 -8.40 0.96 -5.50
N PRO A 15 -9.04 1.71 -4.60
CA PRO A 15 -10.11 1.18 -3.75
C PRO A 15 -11.32 0.76 -4.58
N GLU A 16 -11.82 -0.46 -4.36
CA GLU A 16 -13.06 -0.92 -4.96
C GLU A 16 -14.26 -0.31 -4.21
N GLY A 17 -14.70 0.87 -4.65
CA GLY A 17 -15.79 1.60 -4.01
C GLY A 17 -15.32 2.54 -2.90
N ARG A 18 -16.24 2.89 -1.98
CA ARG A 18 -15.98 3.91 -0.94
C ARG A 18 -15.43 3.25 0.32
N HIS A 19 -14.11 3.28 0.47
CA HIS A 19 -13.43 2.90 1.71
C HIS A 19 -13.05 4.15 2.52
N LEU A 20 -13.22 4.10 3.84
CA LEU A 20 -12.65 5.10 4.74
C LEU A 20 -11.16 4.81 4.97
N CYS A 21 -10.40 5.85 5.24
CA CYS A 21 -8.99 5.72 5.63
C CYS A 21 -8.84 4.86 6.91
N ASN A 22 -7.78 4.07 6.97
CA ASN A 22 -7.46 3.20 8.11
C ASN A 22 -7.05 3.98 9.37
N ASP A 23 -6.41 5.14 9.20
CA ASP A 23 -6.07 6.00 10.33
C ASP A 23 -7.33 6.38 11.11
N ARG A 24 -7.31 6.15 12.42
CA ARG A 24 -8.50 6.30 13.27
C ARG A 24 -9.03 7.73 13.26
N GLN A 25 -8.16 8.73 13.31
CA GLN A 25 -8.56 10.13 13.35
C GLN A 25 -9.19 10.53 12.01
N HIS A 26 -8.54 10.20 10.90
CA HIS A 26 -9.09 10.46 9.57
C HIS A 26 -10.39 9.72 9.29
N ARG A 27 -10.49 8.46 9.74
CA ARG A 27 -11.71 7.66 9.63
C ARG A 27 -12.88 8.32 10.34
N ASN A 28 -12.67 8.82 11.56
CA ASN A 28 -13.69 9.50 12.35
C ASN A 28 -14.16 10.82 11.70
N LEU A 29 -13.29 11.45 10.90
CA LEU A 29 -13.63 12.64 10.09
C LEU A 29 -14.27 12.30 8.74
N GLY A 30 -14.56 11.03 8.46
CA GLY A 30 -15.17 10.58 7.21
C GLY A 30 -14.24 10.63 6.00
N ARG A 31 -12.92 10.69 6.21
CA ARG A 31 -11.95 10.79 5.12
C ARG A 31 -11.88 9.50 4.32
N LEU A 32 -12.07 9.60 3.01
CA LEU A 32 -11.97 8.48 2.08
C LEU A 32 -10.52 8.07 1.83
N ALA A 33 -10.35 6.79 1.55
CA ALA A 33 -9.12 6.24 1.01
C ALA A 33 -9.01 6.52 -0.49
N GLU A 34 -7.79 6.77 -0.92
CA GLU A 34 -7.43 6.99 -2.33
C GLU A 34 -6.65 5.78 -2.88
N ALA A 35 -6.08 4.96 -2.00
CA ALA A 35 -5.37 3.73 -2.34
C ALA A 35 -5.66 2.61 -1.32
N ILE A 36 -5.63 1.36 -1.79
CA ILE A 36 -5.45 0.19 -0.94
C ILE A 36 -3.97 -0.17 -0.98
N VAL A 37 -3.32 -0.13 0.18
CA VAL A 37 -1.89 -0.40 0.33
C VAL A 37 -1.74 -1.80 0.89
N THR A 38 -1.12 -2.71 0.14
CA THR A 38 -0.81 -4.06 0.61
C THR A 38 0.68 -4.17 0.87
N PHE A 39 1.03 -4.56 2.09
CA PHE A 39 2.42 -4.74 2.49
C PHE A 39 2.88 -6.16 2.22
N GLY A 40 3.99 -6.31 1.52
CA GLY A 40 4.72 -7.56 1.46
C GLY A 40 5.51 -7.80 2.74
N GLN A 41 6.58 -8.57 2.63
CA GLN A 41 7.46 -8.86 3.75
C GLN A 41 8.58 -7.82 3.79
N LEU A 42 8.49 -6.86 4.71
CA LEU A 42 9.47 -5.78 4.83
C LEU A 42 10.60 -6.16 5.80
N GLY A 43 11.50 -7.04 5.35
CA GLY A 43 12.58 -7.59 6.16
C GLY A 43 12.59 -9.10 6.26
N ILE A 44 13.46 -9.62 7.14
CA ILE A 44 13.67 -11.06 7.32
C ILE A 44 12.90 -11.55 8.57
N PRO A 45 12.00 -12.55 8.44
CA PRO A 45 11.29 -13.14 9.56
C PRO A 45 12.27 -13.68 10.61
N GLY A 46 11.98 -13.42 11.89
CA GLY A 46 12.85 -13.85 12.98
C GLY A 46 14.05 -12.95 13.25
N THR A 47 14.21 -11.84 12.52
CA THR A 47 15.24 -10.82 12.78
C THR A 47 14.60 -9.47 13.18
N PRO A 48 14.36 -9.21 14.48
CA PRO A 48 13.59 -8.03 14.91
C PRO A 48 14.19 -6.68 14.51
N ARG A 49 15.52 -6.62 14.28
CA ARG A 49 16.21 -5.39 13.86
C ARG A 49 16.02 -5.07 12.38
N GLU A 50 15.68 -6.07 11.57
CA GLU A 50 15.53 -5.91 10.13
C GLU A 50 14.06 -5.97 9.70
N ALA A 51 13.18 -6.50 10.57
CA ALA A 51 11.75 -6.55 10.35
C ALA A 51 11.09 -5.19 10.62
N PHE A 52 10.47 -4.64 9.59
CA PHE A 52 9.75 -3.37 9.65
C PHE A 52 8.24 -3.60 9.56
N TRP A 53 7.48 -3.12 10.55
CA TRP A 53 6.03 -3.36 10.69
C TRP A 53 5.60 -4.82 10.45
N PRO A 54 6.17 -5.80 11.16
CA PRO A 54 5.87 -7.22 10.96
C PRO A 54 4.37 -7.55 11.08
N GLU A 55 3.63 -6.80 11.87
CA GLU A 55 2.19 -6.92 12.04
C GLU A 55 1.38 -6.58 10.78
N CYS A 56 1.95 -5.80 9.86
CA CYS A 56 1.32 -5.36 8.62
C CYS A 56 1.59 -6.32 7.45
N TRP A 57 2.54 -7.25 7.56
CA TRP A 57 2.95 -8.11 6.45
C TRP A 57 1.79 -8.95 5.91
N GLY A 58 1.63 -8.96 4.59
CA GLY A 58 0.55 -9.65 3.88
C GLY A 58 -0.83 -9.02 4.04
N ARG A 59 -0.95 -7.86 4.74
CA ARG A 59 -2.24 -7.20 5.00
C ARG A 59 -2.42 -5.98 4.11
N SER A 60 -3.68 -5.69 3.81
CA SER A 60 -4.10 -4.53 3.02
C SER A 60 -4.78 -3.48 3.89
N TYR A 61 -4.45 -2.21 3.65
CA TYR A 61 -4.98 -1.08 4.41
C TYR A 61 -5.46 0.04 3.48
N PRO A 62 -6.71 0.50 3.62
CA PRO A 62 -7.19 1.67 2.88
C PRO A 62 -6.53 2.93 3.42
N MET A 63 -5.86 3.71 2.57
CA MET A 63 -5.16 4.93 2.96
C MET A 63 -5.59 6.12 2.10
N CYS A 64 -5.81 7.28 2.75
CA CYS A 64 -5.90 8.55 2.03
C CYS A 64 -4.51 8.97 1.53
N GLY A 65 -4.44 9.96 0.63
CA GLY A 65 -3.17 10.38 0.03
C GLY A 65 -2.12 10.81 1.04
N LEU A 66 -2.52 11.45 2.15
CA LEU A 66 -1.58 11.86 3.21
C LEU A 66 -1.03 10.67 3.99
N CYS A 67 -1.89 9.73 4.40
CA CYS A 67 -1.45 8.53 5.13
C CYS A 67 -0.54 7.66 4.27
N TRP A 68 -0.86 7.52 2.98
CA TRP A 68 0.01 6.80 2.06
C TRP A 68 1.36 7.49 1.89
N LYS A 69 1.38 8.82 1.67
CA LYS A 69 2.63 9.57 1.53
C LYS A 69 3.56 9.39 2.74
N ALA A 70 3.03 9.55 3.95
CA ALA A 70 3.82 9.37 5.18
C ALA A 70 4.32 7.93 5.33
N THR A 71 3.45 6.94 5.08
CA THR A 71 3.81 5.52 5.11
C THR A 71 4.95 5.21 4.15
N ARG A 72 4.83 5.70 2.90
CA ARG A 72 5.84 5.54 1.86
C ARG A 72 7.18 6.15 2.27
N GLU A 73 7.19 7.38 2.77
CA GLU A 73 8.41 8.08 3.19
C GLU A 73 9.16 7.30 4.27
N ILE A 74 8.44 6.86 5.31
CA ILE A 74 9.04 6.06 6.39
C ILE A 74 9.57 4.72 5.85
N ALA A 75 8.78 4.01 5.03
CA ALA A 75 9.17 2.71 4.50
C ALA A 75 10.40 2.80 3.59
N GLN A 76 10.47 3.82 2.72
CA GLN A 76 11.63 4.03 1.84
C GLN A 76 12.88 4.47 2.60
N GLN A 77 12.72 5.25 3.68
CA GLN A 77 13.84 5.61 4.55
C GLN A 77 14.41 4.39 5.27
N ALA A 78 13.54 3.50 5.77
CA ALA A 78 13.96 2.26 6.43
C ALA A 78 14.50 1.22 5.44
N ARG A 79 13.99 1.21 4.20
CA ARG A 79 14.30 0.23 3.16
C ARG A 79 14.56 0.94 1.82
N PRO A 80 15.80 1.41 1.55
CA PRO A 80 16.12 2.18 0.34
C PRO A 80 15.86 1.42 -0.98
N HIS A 81 15.86 0.09 -0.94
CA HIS A 81 15.60 -0.78 -2.10
C HIS A 81 14.15 -1.28 -2.18
N LEU A 82 13.24 -0.71 -1.37
CA LEU A 82 11.84 -1.07 -1.37
C LEU A 82 11.20 -0.89 -2.76
N ALA A 83 10.65 -1.96 -3.30
CA ALA A 83 9.86 -1.93 -4.52
C ALA A 83 8.43 -1.47 -4.21
N ILE A 84 7.98 -0.41 -4.88
CA ILE A 84 6.59 0.06 -4.80
C ILE A 84 5.96 -0.10 -6.17
N GLN A 85 4.98 -1.00 -6.28
CA GLN A 85 4.23 -1.22 -7.52
C GLN A 85 2.88 -0.52 -7.44
N ASP A 86 2.68 0.47 -8.29
CA ASP A 86 1.42 1.20 -8.40
C ASP A 86 0.57 0.62 -9.53
N ALA A 87 -0.51 -0.08 -9.16
CA ALA A 87 -1.48 -0.64 -10.08
C ALA A 87 -2.80 0.16 -10.10
N THR A 88 -2.84 1.37 -9.52
CA THR A 88 -4.03 2.25 -9.57
C THR A 88 -4.40 2.65 -11.00
N GLN A 89 -3.44 2.60 -11.94
CA GLN A 89 -3.62 2.99 -13.34
C GLN A 89 -3.83 1.82 -14.31
N SER A 90 -3.76 0.57 -13.86
CA SER A 90 -3.85 -0.61 -14.73
C SER A 90 -5.27 -0.90 -15.25
N SER A 91 -6.25 -0.03 -14.96
CA SER A 91 -7.63 -0.12 -15.45
C SER A 91 -7.92 0.78 -16.67
N GLY A 92 -6.90 1.13 -17.47
CA GLY A 92 -7.07 1.95 -18.67
C GLY A 92 -6.22 1.49 -19.85
N SER A 93 -6.69 0.51 -20.62
CA SER A 93 -6.24 0.34 -22.02
C SER A 93 -7.42 0.13 -22.95
N VAL A 94 -7.94 1.26 -23.42
CA VAL A 94 -8.43 1.56 -24.78
C VAL A 94 -9.31 0.53 -25.48
N THR A 95 -10.62 0.78 -25.44
CA THR A 95 -11.55 0.40 -26.52
C THR A 95 -11.33 1.31 -27.73
N SER A 96 -11.54 0.74 -28.92
CA SER A 96 -11.75 1.38 -30.25
C SER A 96 -10.58 1.30 -31.23
N ARG A 97 -10.73 0.36 -32.18
CA ARG A 97 -10.47 0.67 -33.59
C ARG A 97 -11.74 0.37 -34.39
N VAL A 98 -12.02 1.33 -35.27
CA VAL A 98 -13.13 1.50 -36.21
C VAL A 98 -13.22 0.33 -37.18
#